data_AF-A0A933HZV8-F1
#
_entry.id   AF-A0A933HZV8-F1
#
_cell.length_a   1.000
_cell.length_b   1.000
_cell.length_c   1.000
_cell.angle_alpha   90.00
_cell.angle_beta   90.00
_cell.angle_gamma   90.00
#
_symmetry.space_group_name_H-M   'P 1'
#
loop_
_entity.id
_entity.type
_entity.pdbx_description
1 polymer ?
#
loop_
_entity_poly.entity_id
_entity_poly.type
_entity_poly.pdbx_seq_one_letter_code
_entity_poly.pdbx_strand_id
1 'polypeptide(L)'
;MSLIATGTTYLVEVRLRAEFADAAGLAALAQLQHAGFAAARSVRVSSLYAVCGLLNQSHVQQAAKELLSDGVTQEFKLLSGAPVLDGMNHWRVEVWLKSTMTDAVGESVRRAMAELGLPEPERVRCGTAYRVLGRTTRNVLERAVRRTLVNPVIQTFTVTEAYD
;
A
#
# COMPACT_ATOMS: atom_id res chain seq x y z
N MET A 1 -16.66 -7.22 22.90
CA MET A 1 -17.44 -6.28 22.08
C MET A 1 -16.56 -5.82 20.92
N SER A 2 -16.83 -6.30 19.71
CA SER A 2 -16.18 -5.76 18.50
C SER A 2 -17.02 -4.60 18.00
N LEU A 3 -16.54 -3.37 18.16
CA LEU A 3 -17.11 -2.20 17.50
C LEU A 3 -16.97 -2.43 16.00
N ILE A 4 -18.10 -2.66 15.33
CA ILE A 4 -18.17 -2.70 13.88
C ILE A 4 -17.99 -1.25 13.44
N ALA A 5 -16.87 -0.92 12.81
CA ALA A 5 -16.62 0.41 12.29
C ALA A 5 -17.76 0.78 11.32
N THR A 6 -18.56 1.78 11.68
CA THR A 6 -19.73 2.23 10.91
C THR A 6 -19.36 3.25 9.83
N GLY A 7 -18.09 3.64 9.75
CA GLY A 7 -17.57 4.59 8.77
C GLY A 7 -17.16 3.97 7.42
N THR A 8 -17.20 4.76 6.37
CA THR A 8 -16.64 4.40 5.05
C THR A 8 -15.12 4.26 5.16
N THR A 9 -14.56 3.26 4.49
CA THR A 9 -13.09 3.11 4.37
C THR A 9 -12.63 3.62 3.01
N TYR A 10 -11.69 4.56 3.03
CA TYR A 10 -11.01 5.07 1.85
C TYR A 10 -9.58 4.56 1.81
N LEU A 11 -9.14 4.05 0.66
CA LEU A 11 -7.77 3.59 0.47
C LEU A 11 -7.00 4.61 -0.37
N VAL A 12 -5.99 5.24 0.23
CA VAL A 12 -5.08 6.17 -0.43
C VAL A 12 -3.79 5.42 -0.75
N GLU A 13 -3.37 5.46 -2.02
CA GLU A 13 -2.05 5.02 -2.44
C GLU A 13 -1.20 6.26 -2.73
N VAL A 14 -0.03 6.34 -2.09
CA VAL A 14 0.98 7.37 -2.35
C VAL A 14 2.17 6.71 -3.03
N ARG A 15 2.50 7.16 -4.24
CA ARG A 15 3.58 6.59 -5.05
C ARG A 15 4.59 7.66 -5.42
N LEU A 16 5.84 7.23 -5.56
CA LEU A 16 6.88 8.07 -6.14
C LEU A 16 6.57 8.28 -7.62
N ARG A 17 6.70 9.53 -8.12
CA ARG A 17 6.51 9.82 -9.54
C ARG A 17 7.55 9.09 -10.39
N ALA A 18 7.21 8.81 -11.65
CA ALA A 18 7.98 7.92 -12.52
C ALA A 18 9.40 8.43 -12.80
N GLU A 19 9.60 9.74 -12.82
CA GLU A 19 10.88 10.40 -13.06
C GLU A 19 11.89 10.24 -11.92
N PHE A 20 11.46 9.86 -10.71
CA PHE A 20 12.35 9.65 -9.58
C PHE A 20 12.74 8.18 -9.41
N ALA A 21 14.00 7.97 -9.02
CA ALA A 21 14.54 6.65 -8.73
C ALA A 21 13.93 6.07 -7.45
N ASP A 22 13.40 4.85 -7.55
CA ASP A 22 12.79 4.13 -6.43
C ASP A 22 13.80 3.13 -5.83
N ALA A 23 14.58 3.59 -4.85
CA ALA A 23 15.56 2.76 -4.16
C ALA A 23 14.90 1.57 -3.43
N ALA A 24 13.71 1.75 -2.87
CA ALA A 24 12.96 0.69 -2.21
C ALA A 24 12.51 -0.37 -3.23
N GLY A 25 12.06 0.07 -4.40
CA GLY A 25 11.74 -0.79 -5.55
C GLY A 25 12.94 -1.60 -6.01
N LEU A 26 14.11 -0.97 -6.17
CA LEU A 26 15.35 -1.67 -6.54
C LEU A 26 15.76 -2.72 -5.50
N ALA A 27 15.68 -2.38 -4.21
CA ALA A 27 15.96 -3.33 -3.14
C ALA A 27 14.98 -4.51 -3.14
N ALA A 28 13.68 -4.24 -3.30
CA ALA A 28 12.64 -5.27 -3.36
C ALA A 28 12.82 -6.19 -4.60
N LEU A 29 13.20 -5.63 -5.75
CA LEU A 29 13.53 -6.39 -6.95
C LEU A 29 14.67 -7.38 -6.68
N ALA A 30 15.77 -6.91 -6.10
CA ALA A 30 16.92 -7.75 -5.77
C ALA A 30 16.55 -8.87 -4.79
N GLN A 31 15.74 -8.56 -3.77
CA GLN A 31 15.24 -9.54 -2.81
C GLN A 31 14.39 -10.63 -3.50
N LEU A 32 13.43 -10.24 -4.35
CA LEU A 32 12.57 -11.19 -5.08
C LEU A 32 13.38 -12.11 -6.00
N GLN A 33 14.35 -11.56 -6.73
CA GLN A 33 15.24 -12.34 -7.58
C GLN A 33 16.05 -13.35 -6.77
N HIS A 34 16.63 -12.92 -5.64
CA HIS A 34 17.39 -13.81 -4.74
C HIS A 34 16.52 -14.92 -4.14
N ALA A 35 15.23 -14.67 -3.91
CA ALA A 35 14.28 -15.66 -3.40
C ALA A 35 13.73 -16.64 -4.46
N GLY A 36 14.22 -16.55 -5.70
CA GLY A 36 13.89 -17.48 -6.78
C GLY A 36 12.89 -16.96 -7.80
N PHE A 37 12.48 -15.69 -7.74
CA PHE A 37 11.69 -15.06 -8.81
C PHE A 37 12.58 -14.30 -9.80
N ALA A 38 13.41 -15.04 -10.53
CA ALA A 38 14.36 -14.47 -11.50
C ALA A 38 13.69 -13.70 -12.66
N ALA A 39 12.42 -13.99 -12.96
CA ALA A 39 11.67 -13.30 -14.01
C ALA A 39 11.11 -11.93 -13.60
N ALA A 40 11.34 -11.48 -12.35
CA ALA A 40 11.07 -10.10 -11.94
C ALA A 40 12.00 -9.14 -12.68
N ARG A 41 11.40 -8.15 -13.37
CA ARG A 41 12.10 -7.16 -14.21
C ARG A 41 12.15 -5.78 -13.56
N SER A 42 11.07 -5.39 -12.91
CA SER A 42 11.00 -4.12 -12.17
C SER A 42 10.07 -4.26 -10.98
N VAL A 43 10.33 -3.46 -9.94
CA VAL A 43 9.45 -3.29 -8.80
C VAL A 43 9.33 -1.81 -8.49
N ARG A 44 8.11 -1.33 -8.26
CA ARG A 44 7.82 0.01 -7.71
C ARG A 44 7.10 -0.12 -6.38
N VAL A 45 7.47 0.70 -5.41
CA VAL A 45 6.93 0.68 -4.06
C VAL A 45 6.05 1.90 -3.83
N SER A 46 4.90 1.68 -3.21
CA SER A 46 3.98 2.73 -2.78
C SER A 46 3.52 2.51 -1.34
N SER A 47 3.20 3.61 -0.67
CA SER A 47 2.59 3.59 0.67
C SER A 47 1.07 3.52 0.54
N LEU A 48 0.43 2.71 1.39
CA LEU A 48 -1.01 2.58 1.45
C LEU A 48 -1.54 3.09 2.78
N TYR A 49 -2.62 3.85 2.73
CA TYR A 49 -3.32 4.35 3.91
C TYR A 49 -4.80 4.01 3.79
N ALA A 50 -5.27 3.07 4.61
CA ALA A 50 -6.69 2.78 4.74
C ALA A 50 -7.26 3.65 5.88
N VAL A 51 -8.01 4.67 5.51
CA VAL A 51 -8.60 5.66 6.41
C VAL A 51 -10.09 5.35 6.57
N CYS A 52 -10.50 5.01 7.79
CA CYS A 52 -11.88 4.63 8.11
C CYS A 52 -12.48 5.61 9.12
N GLY A 53 -13.71 6.07 8.86
CA GLY A 53 -14.47 6.91 9.77
C GLY A 53 -15.61 7.65 9.07
N LEU A 54 -16.21 8.59 9.79
CA LEU A 54 -17.26 9.50 9.27
C LEU A 54 -16.63 10.64 8.45
N LEU A 55 -16.02 10.25 7.33
CA LEU A 55 -15.28 11.12 6.42
C LEU A 55 -15.95 11.11 5.05
N ASN A 56 -15.73 12.16 4.27
CA ASN A 56 -16.06 12.18 2.86
C ASN A 56 -14.78 12.11 2.02
N GLN A 57 -14.94 11.94 0.70
CA GLN A 57 -13.81 11.83 -0.22
C GLN A 57 -12.93 13.08 -0.22
N SER A 58 -13.50 14.29 -0.08
CA SER A 58 -12.73 15.53 -0.08
C SER A 58 -11.82 15.67 1.14
N HIS A 59 -12.26 15.24 2.34
CA HIS A 59 -11.41 15.23 3.53
C HIS A 59 -10.19 14.33 3.32
N VAL A 60 -10.40 13.14 2.74
CA VAL A 60 -9.32 12.19 2.48
C VAL A 60 -8.38 12.69 1.38
N GLN A 61 -8.90 13.35 0.34
CA GLN A 61 -8.07 13.99 -0.68
C GLN A 61 -7.22 15.12 -0.11
N GLN A 62 -7.77 15.94 0.79
CA GLN A 62 -7.01 16.99 1.45
C GLN A 62 -5.90 16.40 2.32
N ALA A 63 -6.21 15.42 3.16
CA ALA A 63 -5.20 14.71 3.95
C ALA A 63 -4.11 14.08 3.05
N ALA A 64 -4.50 13.47 1.93
CA ALA A 64 -3.53 12.87 1.01
C ALA A 64 -2.56 13.91 0.43
N LYS A 65 -3.08 15.10 0.08
CA LYS A 65 -2.29 16.19 -0.50
C LYS A 65 -1.42 16.94 0.51
N GLU A 66 -1.95 17.20 1.70
CA GLU A 66 -1.33 18.11 2.68
C GLU A 66 -0.51 17.37 3.74
N LEU A 67 -0.79 16.07 3.95
CA LEU A 67 -0.16 15.27 4.99
C LEU A 67 0.53 14.01 4.47
N LEU A 68 -0.11 13.21 3.60
CA LEU A 68 0.38 11.86 3.28
C LEU A 68 1.39 11.81 2.14
N SER A 69 1.45 12.84 1.30
CA SER A 69 2.32 12.87 0.12
C SER A 69 3.16 14.13 0.07
N ASP A 70 4.38 13.98 -0.42
CA ASP A 70 5.21 15.10 -0.85
C ASP A 70 4.82 15.50 -2.29
N GLY A 71 4.22 16.67 -2.46
CA GLY A 71 3.75 17.16 -3.77
C GLY A 71 4.85 17.34 -4.83
N VAL A 72 6.12 17.37 -4.43
CA VAL A 72 7.27 17.50 -5.35
C VAL A 72 7.64 16.14 -5.94
N THR A 73 7.82 15.12 -5.10
CA THR A 73 8.40 13.84 -5.51
C THR A 73 7.38 12.72 -5.66
N GLN A 74 6.21 12.87 -5.04
CA GLN A 74 5.16 11.87 -4.97
C GLN A 74 3.88 12.36 -5.62
N GLU A 75 2.99 11.42 -5.84
CA GLU A 75 1.60 11.63 -6.22
C GLU A 75 0.73 10.63 -5.47
N PHE A 76 -0.53 10.98 -5.27
CA PHE A 76 -1.48 10.12 -4.57
C PHE A 76 -2.69 9.79 -5.44
N LYS A 77 -3.29 8.63 -5.18
CA LYS A 77 -4.53 8.17 -5.81
C LYS A 77 -5.45 7.60 -4.73
N LEU A 78 -6.72 7.98 -4.78
CA LEU A 78 -7.75 7.26 -4.04
C LEU A 78 -8.14 6.03 -4.86
N LEU A 79 -7.98 4.85 -4.28
CA LEU A 79 -8.34 3.59 -4.91
C LEU A 79 -9.84 3.36 -4.73
N SER A 80 -10.55 3.32 -5.85
CA SER A 80 -11.99 3.07 -5.92
C SER A 80 -12.22 1.81 -6.78
N GLY A 81 -12.82 0.76 -6.19
CA GLY A 81 -13.21 -0.45 -6.91
C GLY A 81 -12.15 -1.56 -6.95
N ALA A 82 -12.54 -2.71 -7.50
CA ALA A 82 -11.65 -3.85 -7.72
C ALA A 82 -10.64 -3.52 -8.83
N PRO A 83 -9.37 -3.96 -8.71
CA PRO A 83 -8.39 -3.76 -9.77
C PRO A 83 -8.90 -4.37 -11.08
N VAL A 84 -8.79 -3.61 -12.17
CA VAL A 84 -9.03 -4.13 -13.52
C VAL A 84 -7.86 -5.05 -13.86
N LEU A 85 -8.18 -6.31 -14.16
CA LEU A 85 -7.21 -7.36 -14.47
C LEU A 85 -6.75 -7.16 -15.92
N ASP A 86 -5.45 -6.98 -16.14
CA ASP A 86 -4.87 -7.15 -17.47
C ASP A 86 -3.44 -7.68 -17.40
N GLY A 87 -3.23 -8.87 -17.98
CA GLY A 87 -1.92 -9.40 -18.33
C GLY A 87 -1.17 -10.20 -17.27
N MET A 88 -0.70 -11.38 -17.68
CA MET A 88 0.10 -12.38 -16.91
C MET A 88 1.48 -11.89 -16.41
N ASN A 89 1.74 -10.58 -16.41
CA ASN A 89 3.06 -9.99 -16.17
C ASN A 89 3.05 -8.85 -15.15
N HIS A 90 1.90 -8.30 -14.76
CA HIS A 90 1.81 -7.18 -13.82
C HIS A 90 1.14 -7.64 -12.53
N TRP A 91 1.90 -7.60 -11.45
CA TRP A 91 1.46 -8.06 -10.14
C TRP A 91 1.44 -6.91 -9.15
N ARG A 92 0.47 -6.94 -8.25
CA ARG A 92 0.41 -6.09 -7.09
C ARG A 92 0.45 -6.95 -5.85
N VAL A 93 1.42 -6.67 -4.99
CA VAL A 93 1.56 -7.29 -3.67
C VAL A 93 1.28 -6.23 -2.63
N GLU A 94 0.19 -6.37 -1.90
CA GLU A 94 -0.10 -5.48 -0.77
C GLU A 94 0.31 -6.16 0.53
N VAL A 95 1.08 -5.44 1.34
CA VAL A 95 1.57 -5.90 2.64
C VAL A 95 1.01 -4.98 3.71
N TRP A 96 0.39 -5.59 4.71
CA TRP A 96 -0.25 -4.89 5.81
C TRP A 96 0.22 -5.49 7.14
N LEU A 97 0.27 -4.68 8.20
CA LEU A 97 0.35 -5.24 9.54
C LEU A 97 -0.86 -6.14 9.80
N LYS A 98 -0.70 -7.19 10.62
CA LYS A 98 -1.82 -8.00 11.11
C LYS A 98 -2.77 -7.14 11.95
N SER A 99 -4.04 -7.50 11.99
CA SER A 99 -5.07 -6.75 12.75
C SER A 99 -4.80 -6.71 14.25
N THR A 100 -4.09 -7.71 14.78
CA THR A 100 -3.67 -7.79 16.19
C THR A 100 -2.47 -6.90 16.52
N MET A 101 -1.83 -6.29 15.52
CA MET A 101 -0.66 -5.44 15.71
C MET A 101 -1.05 -3.97 15.73
N THR A 102 -0.48 -3.25 16.70
CA THR A 102 -0.58 -1.79 16.79
C THR A 102 0.12 -1.14 15.61
N ASP A 103 -0.58 -0.22 14.96
CA ASP A 103 -0.07 0.54 13.82
C ASP A 103 0.26 1.96 14.27
N ALA A 104 1.50 2.17 14.72
CA ALA A 104 1.95 3.46 15.23
C ALA A 104 1.89 4.55 14.15
N VAL A 105 2.19 4.21 12.90
CA VAL A 105 2.13 5.15 11.77
C VAL A 105 0.68 5.54 11.50
N GLY A 106 -0.24 4.56 11.50
CA GLY A 106 -1.66 4.83 11.38
C GLY A 106 -2.18 5.76 12.49
N GLU A 107 -1.79 5.52 13.74
CA GLU A 107 -2.18 6.40 14.85
C GLU A 107 -1.62 7.82 14.72
N SER A 108 -0.37 7.96 14.28
CA SER A 108 0.22 9.27 14.00
C SER A 108 -0.53 10.01 12.89
N VAL A 109 -0.89 9.32 11.80
CA VAL A 109 -1.69 9.91 10.70
C VAL A 109 -3.07 10.35 11.20
N ARG A 110 -3.73 9.51 12.01
CA ARG A 110 -5.05 9.82 12.58
C ARG A 110 -5.02 11.13 13.36
N ARG A 111 -4.00 11.32 14.21
CA ARG A 111 -3.80 12.55 15.00
C ARG A 111 -3.45 13.75 14.13
N ALA A 112 -2.53 13.58 13.19
CA ALA A 112 -2.12 14.65 12.29
C ALA A 112 -3.28 15.17 11.41
N MET A 113 -4.23 14.29 11.02
CA MET A 113 -5.45 14.74 10.34
C MET A 113 -6.30 15.66 11.23
N ALA A 114 -6.46 15.34 12.52
CA ALA A 114 -7.17 16.19 13.46
C ALA A 114 -6.46 17.54 13.68
N GLU A 115 -5.13 17.52 13.77
CA GLU A 115 -4.30 18.74 13.88
C GLU A 115 -4.42 19.64 12.63
N LEU A 116 -4.65 19.07 11.45
CA LEU A 116 -4.93 19.77 10.21
C LEU A 116 -6.36 20.37 10.16
N GLY A 117 -7.19 20.13 11.18
CA GLY A 117 -8.58 20.58 11.24
C GLY A 117 -9.56 19.71 10.44
N LEU A 118 -9.13 18.53 10.00
CA LEU A 118 -10.02 17.54 9.38
C LEU A 118 -10.71 16.70 10.46
N PRO A 119 -11.87 16.07 10.15
CA PRO A 119 -12.48 15.15 11.10
C PRO A 119 -11.51 14.01 11.43
N GLU A 120 -11.41 13.69 12.71
CA GLU A 120 -10.50 12.63 13.17
C GLU A 120 -11.03 11.26 12.69
N PRO A 121 -10.24 10.47 11.94
CA PRO A 121 -10.66 9.14 11.55
C PRO A 121 -10.87 8.23 12.77
N GLU A 122 -11.80 7.28 12.66
CA GLU A 122 -11.96 6.21 13.67
C GLU A 122 -10.72 5.32 13.70
N ARG A 123 -10.15 5.05 12.53
CA ARG A 123 -8.97 4.20 12.38
C ARG A 123 -8.23 4.52 11.09
N VAL A 124 -6.90 4.53 11.19
CA VAL A 124 -6.02 4.54 10.02
C VAL A 124 -5.11 3.32 10.08
N ARG A 125 -4.91 2.67 8.93
CA ARG A 125 -3.97 1.58 8.76
C ARG A 125 -2.98 1.89 7.65
N CYS A 126 -1.73 1.55 7.88
CA CYS A 126 -0.64 1.72 6.96
C CYS A 126 -0.23 0.38 6.37
N GLY A 127 0.08 0.41 5.08
CA GLY A 127 0.53 -0.73 4.31
C GLY A 127 1.52 -0.30 3.24
N THR A 128 2.03 -1.29 2.52
CA THR A 128 2.96 -1.09 1.42
C THR A 128 2.47 -1.89 0.23
N ALA A 129 2.42 -1.27 -0.95
CA ALA A 129 2.17 -1.97 -2.19
C ALA A 129 3.48 -2.09 -2.98
N TYR A 130 3.72 -3.29 -3.52
CA TYR A 130 4.76 -3.56 -4.51
C TYR A 130 4.09 -3.85 -5.83
N ARG A 131 4.36 -3.02 -6.84
CA ARG A 131 4.00 -3.28 -8.23
C ARG A 131 5.17 -3.99 -8.87
N VAL A 132 4.98 -5.26 -9.23
CA VAL A 132 6.03 -6.13 -9.74
C VAL A 132 5.75 -6.48 -11.19
N LEU A 133 6.68 -6.13 -12.08
CA LEU A 133 6.65 -6.57 -13.47
C LEU A 133 7.47 -7.86 -13.60
N GLY A 134 6.85 -8.92 -14.10
CA GLY A 134 7.53 -10.18 -14.38
C GLY A 134 6.56 -11.31 -14.68
N ARG A 135 6.90 -12.13 -15.67
CA ARG A 135 6.07 -13.28 -16.06
C ARG A 135 6.22 -14.39 -15.03
N THR A 136 5.14 -14.74 -14.35
CA THR A 136 5.13 -15.81 -13.34
C THR A 136 3.72 -16.30 -13.05
N THR A 137 3.58 -17.20 -12.10
CA THR A 137 2.29 -17.56 -11.51
C THR A 137 2.18 -16.96 -10.10
N ARG A 138 0.95 -16.72 -9.66
CA ARG A 138 0.65 -16.25 -8.30
C ARG A 138 1.38 -17.05 -7.23
N ASN A 139 1.36 -18.39 -7.31
CA ASN A 139 2.00 -19.27 -6.32
C ASN A 139 3.52 -19.08 -6.21
N VAL A 140 4.19 -18.85 -7.34
CA VAL A 140 5.65 -18.61 -7.35
C VAL A 140 5.95 -17.25 -6.73
N LEU A 141 5.19 -16.22 -7.09
CA LEU A 141 5.34 -14.88 -6.52
C LEU A 141 5.04 -14.87 -5.00
N GLU A 142 3.94 -15.47 -4.56
CA GLU A 142 3.57 -15.57 -3.14
C GLU A 142 4.67 -16.24 -2.31
N ARG A 143 5.30 -17.29 -2.85
CA ARG A 143 6.42 -17.96 -2.19
C ARG A 143 7.65 -17.06 -2.05
N ALA A 144 7.99 -16.31 -3.10
CA ALA A 144 9.11 -15.36 -3.08
C ALA A 144 8.85 -14.21 -2.09
N VAL A 145 7.66 -13.61 -2.15
CA VAL A 145 7.19 -12.54 -1.26
C VAL A 145 7.26 -12.96 0.20
N ARG A 146 6.70 -14.13 0.54
CA ARG A 146 6.68 -14.64 1.92
C ARG A 146 8.08 -14.87 2.50
N ARG A 147 9.08 -15.08 1.66
CA ARG A 147 10.48 -15.29 2.07
C ARG A 147 11.26 -13.98 2.22
N THR A 148 10.74 -12.86 1.70
CA THR A 148 11.53 -11.62 1.54
C THR A 148 10.80 -10.37 1.99
N LEU A 149 9.75 -9.99 1.27
CA LEU A 149 9.07 -8.69 1.43
C LEU A 149 8.15 -8.62 2.66
N VAL A 150 7.92 -9.75 3.32
CA VAL A 150 6.95 -9.89 4.41
C VAL A 150 7.60 -10.58 5.59
N ASN A 151 7.45 -9.98 6.78
CA ASN A 151 7.65 -10.69 8.04
C ASN A 151 6.32 -11.36 8.46
N PRO A 152 6.14 -12.67 8.25
CA PRO A 152 4.87 -13.35 8.49
C PRO A 152 4.46 -13.41 9.97
N VAL A 153 5.35 -13.05 10.90
CA VAL A 153 5.00 -12.95 12.33
C VAL A 153 4.03 -11.79 12.55
N ILE A 154 4.31 -10.64 11.94
CA ILE A 154 3.61 -9.37 12.21
C ILE A 154 2.83 -8.82 11.03
N GLN A 155 3.12 -9.28 9.80
CA GLN A 155 2.50 -8.82 8.57
C GLN A 155 1.68 -9.93 7.90
N THR A 156 0.71 -9.50 7.10
CA THR A 156 -0.04 -10.30 6.13
C THR A 156 0.10 -9.66 4.76
N PHE A 157 -0.14 -10.43 3.70
CA PHE A 157 -0.07 -9.91 2.35
C PHE A 157 -1.12 -10.53 1.43
N THR A 158 -1.42 -9.81 0.36
CA THR A 158 -2.30 -10.25 -0.73
C THR A 158 -1.58 -10.04 -2.05
N VAL A 159 -1.69 -11.01 -2.96
CA VAL A 159 -1.19 -10.91 -4.33
C VAL A 159 -2.37 -10.85 -5.29
N THR A 160 -2.40 -9.84 -6.14
CA THR A 160 -3.38 -9.68 -7.23
C THR A 160 -2.65 -9.36 -8.54
N GLU A 161 -3.32 -9.59 -9.66
CA GLU A 161 -2.90 -8.98 -10.93
C GLU A 161 -3.26 -7.48 -10.89
N ALA A 162 -2.53 -6.67 -11.63
CA ALA A 162 -2.71 -5.22 -11.67
C ALA A 162 -2.43 -4.63 -13.05
N TYR A 163 -2.88 -3.40 -13.28
CA TYR A 163 -2.50 -2.58 -14.43
C TYR A 163 -1.41 -1.55 -14.03
N ASP A 164 -0.77 -0.92 -15.02
CA ASP A 164 0.22 0.16 -14.84
C ASP A 164 -0.41 1.49 -14.34
#